data_AF-A0A7R9MJ75-F1
#
_entry.id   AF-A0A7R9MJ75-F1
#
_cell.length_a   1.000
_cell.length_b   1.000
_cell.length_c   1.000
_cell.angle_alpha   90.00
_cell.angle_beta   90.00
_cell.angle_gamma   90.00
#
_symmetry.space_group_name_H-M   'P 1'
#
loop_
_entity.id
_entity.type
_entity.pdbx_description
1 polymer ?
#
loop_
_entity_poly.entity_id
_entity_poly.type
_entity_poly.pdbx_seq_one_letter_code
_entity_poly.pdbx_strand_id
1 'polypeptide(L)'
;MNESVDPCDDFYEFACGGWMARHTIPDYNGKSDSFINGDDEMNTILTNILSQKMSNENHSNAVNYAYDLYKACTDEVDVDSNDTSVNRIQFYLPHFGLGRNQLLNTNDYPDIVNAYKQYILQSALLLGAKNDSQSKQDIKDLIEFESKLANLMAKTPDRIIANYFGWHLVSNLMPYTNRQLKNFEFEFQSITDGTQQQRSLSGMKDKM
;
A
#
# COMPACT_ATOMS: atom_id res chain seq x y z
N MET A 1 24.57 -6.75 17.85
CA MET A 1 25.83 -7.34 17.37
C MET A 1 26.07 -8.68 18.03
N ASN A 2 26.60 -9.63 17.28
CA ASN A 2 27.15 -10.92 17.69
C ASN A 2 28.66 -10.88 17.42
N GLU A 3 29.44 -10.50 18.44
CA GLU A 3 30.91 -10.33 18.31
C GLU A 3 31.67 -11.66 18.19
N SER A 4 30.98 -12.81 18.27
CA SER A 4 31.59 -14.13 18.07
C SER A 4 31.74 -14.53 16.60
N VAL A 5 31.21 -13.73 15.67
CA VAL A 5 31.27 -13.95 14.21
C VAL A 5 32.18 -12.91 13.58
N ASP A 6 33.06 -13.32 12.67
CA ASP A 6 33.92 -12.39 11.94
C ASP A 6 33.09 -11.58 10.93
N PRO A 7 33.10 -10.23 10.97
CA PRO A 7 32.38 -9.40 10.01
C PRO A 7 32.82 -9.58 8.55
N CYS A 8 34.04 -10.09 8.31
CA CYS A 8 34.53 -10.40 6.96
C CYS A 8 33.91 -11.69 6.39
N ASP A 9 33.40 -12.58 7.23
CA ASP A 9 32.76 -13.84 6.83
C ASP A 9 31.24 -13.67 6.69
N ASP A 10 30.58 -13.07 7.70
CA ASP A 10 29.15 -12.75 7.67
C ASP A 10 28.85 -11.47 8.45
N PHE A 11 28.87 -10.35 7.72
CA PHE A 11 28.60 -9.04 8.29
C PHE A 11 27.16 -8.92 8.86
N TYR A 12 26.20 -9.64 8.29
CA TYR A 12 24.81 -9.57 8.73
C TYR A 12 24.65 -10.24 10.09
N GLU A 13 25.20 -11.43 10.28
CA GLU A 13 25.18 -12.12 11.57
C GLU A 13 26.00 -11.35 12.63
N PHE A 14 27.17 -10.80 12.27
CA PHE A 14 27.94 -9.95 13.18
C PHE A 14 27.13 -8.73 13.65
N ALA A 15 26.46 -8.02 12.74
CA ALA A 15 25.70 -6.82 13.10
C ALA A 15 24.38 -7.15 13.83
N CYS A 16 23.58 -8.07 13.28
CA CYS A 16 22.19 -8.33 13.64
C CYS A 16 21.96 -9.59 14.48
N GLY A 17 22.89 -10.56 14.49
CA GLY A 17 22.73 -11.87 15.14
C GLY A 17 22.36 -11.78 16.62
N GLY A 18 23.00 -10.86 17.35
CA GLY A 18 22.66 -10.63 18.76
C GLY A 18 21.25 -10.06 18.98
N TRP A 19 20.70 -9.33 18.00
CA TRP A 19 19.31 -8.86 18.06
C TRP A 19 18.33 -10.00 17.76
N MET A 20 18.59 -10.79 16.71
CA MET A 20 17.79 -11.96 16.32
C MET A 20 17.72 -13.00 17.45
N ALA A 21 18.81 -13.20 18.19
CA ALA A 21 18.83 -14.12 19.33
C ALA A 21 17.98 -13.66 20.54
N ARG A 22 17.64 -12.36 20.63
CA ARG A 22 16.92 -11.77 21.77
C ARG A 22 15.48 -11.35 21.44
N HIS A 23 15.11 -11.31 20.17
CA HIS A 23 13.81 -10.84 19.72
C HIS A 23 13.13 -11.91 18.90
N THR A 24 11.90 -12.23 19.26
CA THR A 24 11.03 -13.09 18.49
C THR A 24 10.08 -12.24 17.65
N ILE A 25 9.67 -12.78 16.52
CA ILE A 25 8.60 -12.17 15.73
C ILE A 25 7.33 -12.21 16.60
N PRO A 26 6.68 -11.06 16.88
CA PRO A 26 5.45 -11.03 17.66
C PRO A 26 4.32 -11.78 16.95
N ASP A 27 3.44 -12.44 17.70
CA ASP A 27 2.32 -13.23 17.18
C ASP A 27 1.37 -12.46 16.26
N TYR A 28 1.33 -11.13 16.34
CA TYR A 28 0.48 -10.27 15.51
C TYR A 28 1.13 -9.81 14.22
N ASN A 29 2.35 -10.25 13.90
CA ASN A 29 3.03 -9.98 12.65
C ASN A 29 3.65 -11.27 12.08
N GLY A 30 3.73 -11.38 10.75
CA GLY A 30 4.51 -12.43 10.10
C GLY A 30 6.02 -12.15 10.03
N LYS A 31 6.44 -10.92 10.35
CA LYS A 31 7.84 -10.44 10.25
C LYS A 31 8.14 -9.38 11.32
N SER A 32 9.41 -9.20 11.65
CA SER A 32 9.88 -8.10 12.50
C SER A 32 11.23 -7.59 12.01
N ASP A 33 11.34 -6.28 11.87
CA ASP A 33 12.56 -5.56 11.53
C ASP A 33 12.52 -4.15 12.16
N SER A 34 13.58 -3.37 11.97
CA SER A 34 13.70 -2.03 12.53
C SER A 34 12.62 -1.05 12.06
N PHE A 35 12.10 -1.21 10.84
CA PHE A 35 11.04 -0.35 10.31
C PHE A 35 9.70 -0.71 10.93
N ILE A 36 9.35 -2.00 10.96
CA ILE A 36 8.12 -2.50 11.60
C ILE A 36 8.08 -2.08 13.08
N ASN A 37 9.21 -2.22 13.78
CA ASN A 37 9.29 -1.84 15.20
C ASN A 37 9.16 -0.33 15.38
N GLY A 38 9.75 0.48 14.50
CA GLY A 38 9.61 1.94 14.52
C GLY A 38 8.18 2.40 14.21
N ASP A 39 7.52 1.77 13.24
CA ASP A 39 6.12 2.02 12.92
C ASP A 39 5.20 1.62 14.08
N ASP A 40 5.49 0.51 14.77
CA ASP A 40 4.76 0.07 15.95
C ASP A 40 4.85 1.09 17.10
N GLU A 41 6.05 1.61 17.36
CA GLU A 41 6.29 2.64 18.37
C GLU A 41 5.56 3.95 18.00
N MET A 42 5.71 4.41 16.76
CA MET A 42 5.05 5.62 16.26
C MET A 42 3.53 5.51 16.34
N ASN A 43 2.96 4.39 15.89
CA ASN A 43 1.51 4.17 15.94
C ASN A 43 0.99 4.14 17.38
N THR A 44 1.77 3.58 18.32
CA THR A 44 1.41 3.59 19.75
C THR A 44 1.32 5.02 20.28
N ILE A 45 2.32 5.85 19.97
CA ILE A 45 2.33 7.27 20.35
C ILE A 45 1.13 8.01 19.72
N LEU A 46 0.90 7.83 18.42
CA LEU A 46 -0.21 8.46 17.71
C LEU A 46 -1.57 8.03 18.28
N THR A 47 -1.78 6.74 18.53
CA THR A 47 -2.99 6.23 19.17
C THR A 47 -3.21 6.85 20.55
N ASN A 48 -2.15 7.02 21.35
CA ASN A 48 -2.26 7.66 22.67
C ASN A 48 -2.62 9.15 22.57
N ILE A 49 -2.09 9.86 21.58
CA ILE A 49 -2.42 11.27 21.32
C ILE A 49 -3.87 11.40 20.83
N LEU A 50 -4.25 10.59 19.83
CA LEU A 50 -5.56 10.65 19.17
C LEU A 50 -6.72 10.12 20.02
N SER A 51 -6.46 9.18 20.94
CA SER A 51 -7.47 8.62 21.86
C SER A 51 -7.77 9.51 23.06
N GLN A 52 -6.90 10.46 23.39
CA GLN A 52 -7.17 11.45 24.41
C GLN A 52 -8.09 12.53 23.84
N LYS A 53 -9.17 12.84 24.55
CA LYS A 53 -10.02 13.98 24.18
C LYS A 53 -9.17 15.24 24.30
N MET A 54 -8.73 15.80 23.17
CA MET A 54 -8.06 17.10 23.11
C MET A 54 -9.04 18.20 23.49
N SER A 55 -9.31 18.29 24.78
CA SER A 55 -10.50 18.98 25.25
C SER A 55 -10.34 20.50 25.23
N ASN A 56 -9.14 21.07 25.07
CA ASN A 56 -8.89 22.46 25.46
C ASN A 56 -7.77 23.20 24.67
N GLU A 57 -7.34 22.72 23.49
CA GLU A 57 -6.27 23.37 22.72
C GLU A 57 -6.76 23.88 21.34
N ASN A 58 -6.31 25.08 20.94
CA ASN A 58 -6.65 25.70 19.65
C ASN A 58 -5.81 25.07 18.51
N HIS A 59 -6.14 23.85 18.11
CA HIS A 59 -5.52 23.22 16.94
C HIS A 59 -6.12 23.71 15.62
N SER A 60 -5.37 23.51 14.53
CA SER A 60 -5.87 23.79 13.18
C SER A 60 -7.04 22.87 12.79
N ASN A 61 -7.87 23.31 11.85
CA ASN A 61 -8.98 22.50 11.34
C ASN A 61 -8.51 21.14 10.78
N ALA A 62 -7.37 21.08 10.11
CA ALA A 62 -6.81 19.84 9.58
C ALA A 62 -6.51 18.82 10.68
N VAL A 63 -5.99 19.30 11.80
CA VAL A 63 -5.69 18.49 12.98
C VAL A 63 -6.99 17.98 13.59
N ASN A 64 -7.99 18.84 13.78
CA ASN A 64 -9.32 18.44 14.28
C ASN A 64 -9.98 17.36 13.40
N TYR A 65 -9.91 17.47 12.07
CA TYR A 65 -10.44 16.43 11.18
C TYR A 65 -9.75 15.07 11.33
N ALA A 66 -8.44 15.05 11.60
CA ALA A 66 -7.73 13.80 11.86
C ALA A 66 -8.23 13.10 13.14
N TYR A 67 -8.57 13.87 14.20
CA TYR A 67 -9.19 13.32 15.41
C TYR A 67 -10.58 12.76 15.15
N ASP A 68 -11.41 13.50 14.42
CA ASP A 68 -12.76 13.04 14.08
C ASP A 68 -12.72 11.75 13.26
N LEU A 69 -11.79 11.64 12.30
CA LEU A 69 -11.58 10.43 11.50
C LEU A 69 -11.09 9.26 12.36
N TYR A 70 -10.13 9.49 13.26
CA TYR A 70 -9.65 8.48 14.19
C TYR A 70 -10.79 7.95 15.06
N LYS A 71 -11.59 8.85 15.62
CA LYS A 71 -12.74 8.51 16.45
C LYS A 71 -13.81 7.72 15.67
N ALA A 72 -14.12 8.14 14.44
CA ALA A 72 -15.05 7.43 13.57
C ALA A 72 -14.60 6.00 13.23
N CYS A 73 -13.29 5.75 13.21
CA CYS A 73 -12.71 4.42 12.99
C CYS A 73 -12.72 3.54 14.25
N THR A 74 -12.62 4.14 15.45
CA THR A 74 -12.59 3.40 16.73
C THR A 74 -13.96 3.16 17.35
N ASP A 75 -14.94 4.04 17.09
CA ASP A 75 -16.31 3.86 17.53
C ASP A 75 -16.99 2.89 16.55
N GLU A 76 -17.50 1.74 17.03
CA GLU A 76 -18.31 0.83 16.20
C GLU A 76 -19.65 1.51 15.88
N VAL A 77 -19.66 2.32 14.82
CA VAL A 77 -20.87 2.98 14.31
C VAL A 77 -21.26 2.31 13.00
N ASP A 78 -22.47 1.75 12.98
CA ASP A 78 -23.14 1.28 11.77
C ASP A 78 -23.39 2.50 10.87
N VAL A 79 -22.61 2.60 9.80
CA VAL A 79 -22.77 3.66 8.80
C VAL A 79 -23.82 3.17 7.82
N ASP A 80 -24.98 3.85 7.76
CA ASP A 80 -25.77 3.82 6.52
C ASP A 80 -24.90 4.44 5.41
N SER A 81 -24.21 3.54 4.71
CA SER A 81 -23.03 3.76 3.89
C SER A 81 -23.36 3.71 2.39
N ASN A 82 -24.64 3.67 2.02
CA ASN A 82 -25.07 3.33 0.66
C ASN A 82 -25.56 4.49 -0.21
N ASP A 83 -25.44 5.76 0.22
CA ASP A 83 -25.70 6.89 -0.69
C ASP A 83 -24.52 7.14 -1.67
N THR A 84 -24.48 6.28 -2.68
CA THR A 84 -23.56 6.33 -3.82
C THR A 84 -23.82 7.52 -4.76
N SER A 85 -24.84 8.34 -4.53
CA SER A 85 -25.11 9.55 -5.33
C SER A 85 -24.28 10.76 -4.89
N VAL A 86 -23.78 10.76 -3.64
CA VAL A 86 -23.02 11.87 -3.04
C VAL A 86 -21.55 11.52 -2.85
N ASN A 87 -21.23 10.28 -2.43
CA ASN A 87 -19.86 9.84 -2.14
C ASN A 87 -19.37 8.82 -3.19
N ARG A 88 -18.59 9.29 -4.17
CA ARG A 88 -17.88 8.42 -5.11
C ARG A 88 -16.45 8.22 -4.65
N ILE A 89 -16.13 7.05 -4.12
CA ILE A 89 -14.73 6.66 -3.93
C ILE A 89 -14.19 6.23 -5.29
N GLN A 90 -13.39 7.10 -5.92
CA GLN A 90 -12.64 6.77 -7.13
C GLN A 90 -11.31 6.16 -6.73
N PHE A 91 -11.17 4.86 -6.97
CA PHE A 91 -9.88 4.18 -6.85
C PHE A 91 -9.09 4.37 -8.14
N TYR A 92 -8.05 5.18 -8.05
CA TYR A 92 -7.05 5.27 -9.10
C TYR A 92 -6.14 4.05 -8.99
N LEU A 93 -6.47 2.99 -9.71
CA LEU A 93 -5.42 2.09 -10.19
C LEU A 93 -4.47 2.93 -11.06
N PRO A 94 -3.18 2.53 -11.23
CA PRO A 94 -2.35 3.16 -12.25
C PRO A 94 -3.10 3.07 -13.58
N HIS A 95 -3.63 4.21 -14.01
CA HIS A 95 -4.25 4.33 -15.31
C HIS A 95 -3.13 4.29 -16.33
N PHE A 96 -3.37 3.62 -17.45
CA PHE A 96 -2.53 3.76 -18.62
C PHE A 96 -2.32 5.25 -18.88
N GLY A 97 -1.06 5.69 -19.07
CA GLY A 97 -0.80 7.10 -19.36
C GLY A 97 -1.39 7.54 -20.72
N LEU A 98 -1.79 6.58 -21.55
CA LEU A 98 -2.57 6.76 -22.78
C LEU A 98 -3.91 6.05 -22.72
N GLY A 99 -4.88 6.56 -23.49
CA GLY A 99 -6.16 5.89 -23.66
C GLY A 99 -6.01 4.52 -24.34
N ARG A 100 -6.95 3.61 -24.04
CA ARG A 100 -6.95 2.23 -24.57
C ARG A 100 -6.84 2.18 -26.10
N ASN A 101 -7.51 3.08 -26.82
CA ASN A 101 -7.47 3.08 -28.29
C ASN A 101 -6.10 3.48 -28.84
N GLN A 102 -5.39 4.39 -28.17
CA GLN A 102 -4.03 4.79 -28.53
C GLN A 102 -3.02 3.68 -28.26
N LEU A 103 -3.23 2.90 -27.19
CA LEU A 103 -2.39 1.74 -26.88
C LEU A 103 -2.65 0.53 -27.79
N LEU A 104 -3.89 0.34 -28.25
CA LEU A 104 -4.22 -0.74 -29.20
C LEU A 104 -3.75 -0.45 -30.62
N ASN A 105 -3.70 0.83 -31.01
CA ASN A 105 -3.41 1.27 -32.37
C ASN A 105 -2.25 2.28 -32.39
N THR A 106 -1.11 1.91 -31.82
CA THR A 106 0.03 2.83 -31.64
C THR A 106 0.54 3.45 -32.93
N ASN A 107 0.41 2.74 -34.06
CA ASN A 107 0.78 3.23 -35.40
C ASN A 107 -0.18 4.29 -35.95
N ASP A 108 -1.43 4.31 -35.48
CA ASP A 108 -2.45 5.27 -35.94
C ASP A 108 -2.35 6.60 -35.18
N TYR A 109 -1.62 6.62 -34.05
CA TYR A 109 -1.45 7.79 -33.19
C TYR A 109 0.03 8.09 -32.88
N PRO A 110 0.91 8.21 -33.89
CA PRO A 110 2.35 8.31 -33.68
C PRO A 110 2.74 9.53 -32.84
N ASP A 111 2.09 10.68 -33.03
CA ASP A 111 2.40 11.90 -32.29
C ASP A 111 2.09 11.78 -30.80
N ILE A 112 0.94 11.20 -30.47
CA ILE A 112 0.51 11.00 -29.07
C ILE A 112 1.42 9.98 -28.39
N VAL A 113 1.71 8.86 -29.05
CA VAL A 113 2.59 7.82 -28.52
C VAL A 113 4.01 8.35 -28.33
N ASN A 114 4.52 9.15 -29.27
CA ASN A 114 5.84 9.77 -29.16
C ASN A 114 5.89 10.82 -28.05
N ALA A 115 4.86 11.66 -27.90
CA ALA A 115 4.77 12.62 -26.80
C ALA A 115 4.78 11.89 -25.44
N TYR A 116 4.07 10.77 -25.32
CA TYR A 116 4.06 9.98 -24.10
C TYR A 116 5.41 9.32 -23.79
N LYS A 117 6.08 8.74 -24.81
CA LYS A 117 7.46 8.23 -24.66
C LYS A 117 8.41 9.32 -24.19
N GLN A 118 8.29 10.54 -24.71
CA GLN A 118 9.11 11.67 -24.28
C GLN A 118 8.79 12.09 -22.85
N TYR A 119 7.52 12.15 -22.48
CA TYR A 119 7.11 12.43 -21.11
C TYR A 119 7.76 11.45 -20.12
N ILE A 120 7.66 10.13 -20.38
CA ILE A 120 8.29 9.11 -19.55
C ILE A 120 9.82 9.29 -19.50
N LEU A 121 10.47 9.51 -20.65
CA LEU A 121 11.92 9.71 -20.71
C LEU A 121 12.36 10.89 -19.84
N GLN A 122 11.72 12.05 -19.98
CA GLN A 122 12.09 13.24 -19.22
C GLN A 122 11.86 13.05 -17.72
N SER A 123 10.74 12.42 -17.33
CA SER A 123 10.50 12.05 -15.93
C SER A 123 11.58 11.12 -15.37
N ALA A 124 11.98 10.10 -16.12
CA ALA A 124 13.03 9.17 -15.71
C ALA A 124 14.40 9.85 -15.56
N LEU A 125 14.76 10.75 -16.49
CA LEU A 125 16.01 11.52 -16.42
C LEU A 125 16.06 12.42 -15.20
N LEU A 126 14.94 13.07 -14.84
CA LEU A 126 14.83 13.88 -13.62
C LEU A 126 15.01 13.06 -12.34
N LEU A 127 14.67 11.77 -12.38
CA LEU A 127 14.83 10.82 -11.27
C LEU A 127 16.20 10.12 -11.27
N GLY A 128 17.13 10.53 -12.15
CA GLY A 128 18.50 10.04 -12.18
C GLY A 128 18.79 8.92 -13.19
N ALA A 129 17.86 8.60 -14.09
CA ALA A 129 18.13 7.69 -15.20
C ALA A 129 19.17 8.27 -16.17
N LYS A 130 19.90 7.40 -16.88
CA LYS A 130 20.88 7.81 -17.89
C LYS A 130 20.20 8.07 -19.23
N ASN A 131 20.70 9.03 -20.00
CA ASN A 131 20.23 9.24 -21.38
C ASN A 131 20.99 8.32 -22.36
N ASP A 132 20.79 7.01 -22.23
CA ASP A 132 21.45 6.00 -23.04
C ASP A 132 20.46 5.14 -23.84
N SER A 133 20.98 4.14 -24.55
CA SER A 133 20.16 3.21 -25.33
C SER A 133 19.28 2.33 -24.45
N GLN A 134 19.69 2.04 -23.22
CA GLN A 134 18.94 1.18 -22.32
C GLN A 134 17.68 1.90 -21.86
N SER A 135 17.79 3.13 -21.36
CA SER A 135 16.61 3.90 -20.94
C SER A 135 15.63 4.16 -22.09
N LYS A 136 16.13 4.29 -23.33
CA LYS A 136 15.26 4.38 -24.51
C LYS A 136 14.57 3.05 -24.85
N GLN A 137 15.23 1.92 -24.55
CA GLN A 137 14.65 0.59 -24.74
C GLN A 137 13.60 0.30 -23.66
N ASP A 138 13.88 0.61 -22.40
CA ASP A 138 12.95 0.42 -21.28
C ASP A 138 11.62 1.14 -21.53
N ILE A 139 11.65 2.33 -22.12
CA ILE A 139 10.44 3.08 -22.49
C ILE A 139 9.66 2.38 -23.60
N LYS A 140 10.34 1.79 -24.60
CA LYS A 140 9.64 1.02 -25.64
C LYS A 140 8.99 -0.22 -25.05
N ASP A 141 9.71 -0.93 -24.18
CA ASP A 141 9.23 -2.14 -23.51
C ASP A 141 8.02 -1.83 -22.61
N LEU A 142 8.03 -0.66 -21.94
CA LEU A 142 6.88 -0.18 -21.16
C LEU A 142 5.64 0.04 -22.04
N ILE A 143 5.78 0.75 -23.16
CA ILE A 143 4.65 0.95 -24.09
C ILE A 143 4.15 -0.37 -24.67
N GLU A 144 5.07 -1.30 -24.99
CA GLU A 144 4.68 -2.64 -25.47
C GLU A 144 3.90 -3.42 -24.41
N PHE A 145 4.34 -3.36 -23.15
CA PHE A 145 3.64 -3.97 -22.03
C PHE A 145 2.24 -3.37 -21.84
N GLU A 146 2.11 -2.04 -21.84
CA GLU A 146 0.82 -1.36 -21.75
C GLU A 146 -0.12 -1.73 -22.91
N SER A 147 0.39 -1.82 -24.13
CA SER A 147 -0.35 -2.29 -25.30
C SER A 147 -0.83 -3.74 -25.13
N LYS A 148 0.01 -4.64 -24.61
CA LYS A 148 -0.37 -6.04 -24.34
C LYS A 148 -1.48 -6.10 -23.28
N LEU A 149 -1.38 -5.32 -22.21
CA LEU A 149 -2.41 -5.28 -21.17
C LEU A 149 -3.72 -4.69 -21.69
N ALA A 150 -3.66 -3.60 -22.46
CA ALA A 150 -4.83 -3.03 -23.12
C ALA A 150 -5.52 -4.04 -24.06
N ASN A 151 -4.75 -4.84 -24.78
CA ASN A 151 -5.26 -5.91 -25.66
C ASN A 151 -5.87 -7.08 -24.87
N LEU A 152 -5.27 -7.46 -23.74
CA LEU A 152 -5.86 -8.47 -22.86
C LEU A 152 -7.22 -8.02 -22.33
N MET A 153 -7.28 -6.79 -21.79
CA MET A 153 -8.52 -6.17 -21.35
C MET A 153 -9.52 -6.07 -22.51
N ALA A 154 -9.07 -5.75 -23.72
CA ALA A 154 -9.94 -5.65 -24.89
C ALA A 154 -10.62 -6.98 -25.28
N LYS A 155 -9.96 -8.10 -25.02
CA LYS A 155 -10.44 -9.44 -25.36
C LYS A 155 -11.15 -10.12 -24.19
N THR A 156 -11.15 -9.50 -23.01
CA THR A 156 -11.76 -10.05 -21.80
C THR A 156 -13.18 -9.50 -21.67
N PRO A 157 -14.21 -10.34 -21.42
CA PRO A 157 -15.55 -9.85 -21.16
C PRO A 157 -15.61 -8.85 -20.00
N ASP A 158 -16.37 -7.77 -20.15
CA ASP A 158 -16.49 -6.70 -19.15
C ASP A 158 -16.84 -7.22 -17.75
N ARG A 159 -17.69 -8.25 -17.67
CA ARG A 159 -18.03 -8.92 -16.40
C ARG A 159 -16.80 -9.45 -15.67
N ILE A 160 -15.85 -10.05 -16.38
CA ILE A 160 -14.64 -10.63 -15.76
C ILE A 160 -13.71 -9.52 -15.30
N ILE A 161 -13.56 -8.45 -16.10
CA ILE A 161 -12.77 -7.27 -15.75
C ILE A 161 -13.35 -6.60 -14.49
N ALA A 162 -14.67 -6.40 -14.47
CA ALA A 162 -15.39 -5.81 -13.33
C ALA A 162 -15.25 -6.68 -12.07
N ASN A 163 -15.34 -8.00 -12.19
CA ASN A 163 -15.14 -8.91 -11.07
C ASN A 163 -13.72 -8.84 -10.52
N TYR A 164 -12.70 -8.79 -11.39
CA TYR A 164 -11.29 -8.68 -10.98
C TYR A 164 -11.04 -7.38 -10.21
N PHE A 165 -11.40 -6.22 -10.80
CA PHE A 165 -11.18 -4.93 -10.15
C PHE A 165 -12.08 -4.75 -8.92
N GLY A 166 -13.32 -5.26 -8.97
CA GLY A 166 -14.22 -5.27 -7.83
C GLY A 166 -13.67 -6.09 -6.67
N TRP A 167 -13.10 -7.27 -6.94
CA TRP A 167 -12.44 -8.08 -5.90
C TRP A 167 -11.24 -7.36 -5.30
N HIS A 168 -10.35 -6.80 -6.13
CA HIS A 168 -9.19 -6.06 -5.64
C HIS A 168 -9.59 -4.83 -4.82
N LEU A 169 -10.65 -4.14 -5.23
CA LEU A 169 -11.22 -3.05 -4.45
C LEU A 169 -11.69 -3.55 -3.08
N VAL A 170 -12.54 -4.56 -3.05
CA VAL A 170 -13.06 -5.12 -1.79
C VAL A 170 -11.92 -5.61 -0.92
N SER A 171 -10.95 -6.38 -1.45
CA SER A 171 -9.84 -6.92 -0.68
C SER A 171 -8.95 -5.84 -0.07
N ASN A 172 -8.74 -4.70 -0.75
CA ASN A 172 -7.98 -3.57 -0.19
C ASN A 172 -8.76 -2.83 0.91
N LEU A 173 -10.09 -2.90 0.89
CA LEU A 173 -10.94 -2.24 1.88
C LEU A 173 -11.33 -3.13 3.05
N MET A 174 -11.24 -4.46 2.92
CA MET A 174 -11.59 -5.43 3.96
C MET A 174 -11.10 -5.06 5.37
N PRO A 175 -9.86 -4.60 5.59
CA PRO A 175 -9.37 -4.27 6.94
C PRO A 175 -10.16 -3.15 7.64
N TYR A 176 -10.83 -2.31 6.86
CA TYR A 176 -11.51 -1.08 7.30
C TYR A 176 -13.04 -1.19 7.31
N THR A 177 -13.57 -2.39 7.09
CA THR A 177 -15.03 -2.60 7.02
C THR A 177 -15.57 -3.21 8.32
N ASN A 178 -16.46 -4.19 8.23
CA ASN A 178 -17.05 -4.83 9.41
C ASN A 178 -16.13 -5.95 9.97
N ARG A 179 -16.40 -6.35 11.21
CA ARG A 179 -15.64 -7.36 11.94
C ARG A 179 -15.56 -8.71 11.21
N GLN A 180 -16.60 -9.10 10.47
CA GLN A 180 -16.61 -10.39 9.76
C GLN A 180 -15.59 -10.40 8.62
N LEU A 181 -15.56 -9.35 7.80
CA LEU A 181 -14.59 -9.23 6.70
C LEU A 181 -13.15 -9.12 7.21
N LYS A 182 -12.94 -8.34 8.29
CA LYS A 182 -11.63 -8.26 8.96
C LYS A 182 -11.17 -9.62 9.50
N ASN A 183 -12.07 -10.42 10.04
CA ASN A 183 -11.75 -11.76 10.51
C ASN A 183 -11.35 -12.71 9.38
N PHE A 184 -12.07 -12.67 8.25
CA PHE A 184 -11.70 -13.48 7.08
C PHE A 184 -10.34 -13.10 6.50
N GLU A 185 -10.04 -11.79 6.45
CA GLU A 185 -8.71 -11.34 6.05
C GLU A 185 -7.63 -11.87 7.00
N PHE A 186 -7.87 -11.81 8.30
CA PHE A 186 -6.95 -12.36 9.29
C PHE A 186 -6.72 -13.86 9.12
N GLU A 187 -7.77 -14.64 8.88
CA GLU A 187 -7.64 -16.08 8.58
C GLU A 187 -6.75 -16.32 7.36
N PHE A 188 -6.92 -15.52 6.31
CA PHE A 188 -6.06 -15.58 5.13
C PHE A 188 -4.60 -15.21 5.46
N GLN A 189 -4.37 -14.10 6.18
CA GLN A 189 -3.04 -13.65 6.60
C GLN A 189 -2.33 -14.72 7.42
N SER A 190 -3.02 -15.35 8.37
CA SER A 190 -2.46 -16.41 9.22
C SER A 190 -1.85 -17.57 8.45
N ILE A 191 -2.40 -17.87 7.27
CA ILE A 191 -1.89 -18.89 6.36
C ILE A 191 -0.74 -18.34 5.51
N THR A 192 -0.84 -17.09 5.03
CA THR A 192 0.11 -16.55 4.05
C THR A 192 1.40 -16.01 4.65
N ASP A 193 1.36 -15.45 5.86
CA ASP A 193 2.51 -14.82 6.51
C ASP A 193 2.79 -15.37 7.92
N GLY A 194 1.94 -16.27 8.42
CA GLY A 194 2.13 -16.93 9.71
C GLY A 194 1.63 -16.12 10.92
N THR A 195 0.91 -15.01 10.70
CA THR A 195 0.34 -14.22 11.81
C THR A 195 -0.62 -15.06 12.65
N GLN A 196 -0.40 -15.09 13.96
CA GLN A 196 -1.13 -15.94 14.91
C GLN A 196 -2.24 -15.20 15.67
N GLN A 197 -2.14 -13.87 15.79
CA GLN A 197 -3.11 -13.06 16.53
C GLN A 197 -3.49 -11.79 15.77
N GLN A 198 -4.77 -11.39 15.87
CA GLN A 198 -5.17 -10.07 15.38
C GLN A 198 -4.55 -8.98 16.24
N ARG A 199 -4.02 -7.94 15.60
CA ARG A 199 -3.51 -6.78 16.31
C ARG A 199 -4.65 -6.05 17.02
N SER A 200 -4.63 -6.07 18.35
CA SER A 200 -5.63 -5.38 19.17
C SER A 200 -5.37 -3.87 19.20
N LEU A 201 -6.41 -3.08 18.90
CA LEU A 201 -6.40 -1.61 19.13
C LEU A 201 -6.34 -1.26 20.63
N SER A 202 -6.72 -2.19 21.53
CA SER A 202 -6.68 -1.98 22.98
C SER A 202 -5.32 -2.31 23.61
N GLY A 203 -4.51 -3.18 22.97
CA GLY A 203 -3.22 -3.64 23.50
C GLY A 203 -2.10 -2.59 23.51
N MET A 204 -2.34 -1.42 22.90
CA MET A 204 -1.44 -0.26 22.99
C MET A 204 -1.50 0.46 24.35
N LYS A 205 -2.52 0.17 25.18
CA LYS A 205 -2.63 0.74 26.53
C LYS A 205 -1.81 -0.02 27.59
N ASP A 206 -1.50 -1.29 27.35
CA ASP A 206 -0.96 -2.20 28.37
C ASP A 206 0.56 -2.43 28.27
N LYS A 207 1.27 -1.69 27.40
CA LYS A 207 2.75 -1.72 27.29
C LYS A 207 3.44 -0.49 27.94
N MET A 208 2.86 0.04 29.01
CA MET A 208 3.54 0.95 29.95
C MET A 208 3.66 0.35 31.34
#